data_AF-A0A268BVH9-F1
#
_entry.id   AF-A0A268BVH9-F1
#
_cell.length_a   1.000
_cell.length_b   1.000
_cell.length_c   1.000
_cell.angle_alpha   90.00
_cell.angle_beta   90.00
_cell.angle_gamma   90.00
#
_symmetry.space_group_name_H-M   'P 1'
#
loop_
_entity.id
_entity.type
_entity.pdbx_description
1 polymer ?
#
loop_
_entity_poly.entity_id
_entity_poly.type
_entity_poly.pdbx_seq_one_letter_code
_entity_poly.pdbx_strand_id
1 'polypeptide(L)'
;MKYWLAGICLCFVLILAGCGSSGDQSASVSDIPDEPDKETVTSEFENSAGESIETLIDNNFYLLDVVSGDRSTSANVYATRLYSVDELEELFKQTEGPDEISDKKNGQQIMIYDDVFITLKPSEEDDDVTLIEVADRNFVRENYSPNYLNTFFTFALLNSLFGSNWSQTRMDTCQNGGCYGGYTSTYRSDDGSGGTGSTVRRGTSSYRGGGPDAGK
;
A
#
# COMPACT_ATOMS: atom_id res chain seq x y z
N MET A 1 -42.52 -40.66 -55.13
CA MET A 1 -42.59 -39.30 -54.56
C MET A 1 -41.21 -38.95 -54.02
N LYS A 2 -40.74 -37.73 -54.29
CA LYS A 2 -39.47 -37.09 -53.83
C LYS A 2 -39.27 -37.32 -52.31
N TYR A 3 -38.07 -37.43 -51.73
CA TYR A 3 -36.98 -36.44 -51.52
C TYR A 3 -35.79 -37.21 -50.89
N TRP A 4 -34.55 -36.75 -50.70
CA TRP A 4 -33.62 -35.79 -51.29
C TRP A 4 -32.31 -36.04 -50.50
N LEU A 5 -31.17 -36.13 -51.20
CA LEU A 5 -29.82 -36.16 -50.61
C LEU A 5 -29.46 -34.79 -50.01
N ALA A 6 -28.95 -34.78 -48.78
CA ALA A 6 -27.94 -33.85 -48.24
C ALA A 6 -27.72 -34.25 -46.77
N GLY A 7 -26.53 -34.65 -46.31
CA GLY A 7 -25.28 -33.91 -46.43
C GLY A 7 -24.88 -33.52 -45.00
N ILE A 8 -24.26 -34.48 -44.29
CA ILE A 8 -23.73 -34.29 -42.93
C ILE A 8 -22.59 -33.28 -43.02
N CYS A 9 -22.86 -32.03 -42.67
CA CYS A 9 -21.84 -31.01 -42.48
C CYS A 9 -21.67 -30.80 -40.97
N LEU A 10 -20.67 -31.49 -40.46
CA LEU A 10 -20.13 -31.45 -39.12
C LEU A 10 -19.52 -30.06 -38.87
N CYS A 11 -20.35 -29.07 -38.51
CA CYS A 11 -19.86 -27.82 -37.93
C CYS A 11 -19.63 -28.04 -36.44
N PHE A 12 -18.41 -28.46 -36.10
CA PHE A 12 -17.84 -28.34 -34.76
C PHE A 12 -17.79 -26.86 -34.40
N VAL A 13 -18.82 -26.36 -33.72
CA VAL A 13 -18.79 -25.05 -33.07
C VAL A 13 -18.00 -25.24 -31.77
N LEU A 14 -16.67 -25.07 -31.86
CA LEU A 14 -15.81 -24.86 -30.70
C LEU A 14 -16.12 -23.47 -30.14
N ILE A 15 -17.14 -23.39 -29.27
CA ILE A 15 -17.28 -22.24 -28.39
C ILE A 15 -16.18 -22.39 -27.33
N LEU A 16 -15.03 -21.78 -27.59
CA LEU A 16 -14.07 -21.39 -26.57
C LEU A 16 -14.78 -20.37 -25.67
N ALA A 17 -15.60 -20.87 -24.75
CA ALA A 17 -15.90 -20.16 -23.51
C ALA A 17 -14.62 -20.21 -22.68
N GLY A 18 -13.66 -19.36 -23.05
CA GLY A 18 -12.62 -18.95 -22.13
C GLY A 18 -13.31 -18.20 -21.01
N CYS A 19 -13.62 -18.89 -19.91
CA CYS A 19 -13.75 -18.24 -18.63
C CYS A 19 -12.39 -17.60 -18.33
N GLY A 20 -12.23 -16.34 -18.75
CA GLY A 20 -11.29 -15.43 -18.12
C GLY A 20 -11.78 -15.23 -16.70
N SER A 21 -11.49 -16.20 -15.83
CA SER A 21 -11.43 -16.00 -14.40
C SER A 21 -10.30 -15.00 -14.20
N SER A 22 -10.62 -13.71 -14.26
CA SER A 22 -9.86 -12.66 -13.61
C SER A 22 -9.95 -12.98 -12.12
N GLY A 23 -9.14 -13.94 -11.68
CA GLY A 23 -8.90 -14.14 -10.27
C GLY A 23 -8.25 -12.85 -9.81
N ASP A 24 -8.93 -12.14 -8.91
CA ASP A 24 -8.29 -11.14 -8.07
C ASP A 24 -7.14 -11.84 -7.33
N GLN A 25 -5.97 -11.82 -7.96
CA GLN A 25 -4.74 -12.19 -7.29
C GLN A 25 -4.34 -10.98 -6.48
N SER A 26 -4.75 -10.99 -5.21
CA SER A 26 -4.14 -10.15 -4.18
C SER A 26 -2.63 -10.42 -4.22
N ALA A 27 -1.82 -9.37 -4.38
CA ALA A 27 -0.38 -9.50 -4.24
C ALA A 27 -0.06 -9.99 -2.82
N SER A 28 0.62 -11.13 -2.74
CA SER A 28 1.00 -11.77 -1.49
C SER A 28 2.43 -11.40 -1.13
N VAL A 29 2.75 -11.40 0.17
CA VAL A 29 4.12 -11.23 0.65
C VAL A 29 5.05 -12.35 0.15
N SER A 30 4.48 -13.49 -0.27
CA SER A 30 5.20 -14.56 -0.97
C SER A 30 5.66 -14.20 -2.39
N ASP A 31 5.11 -13.15 -2.98
CA ASP A 31 5.32 -12.79 -4.39
C ASP A 31 6.38 -11.68 -4.56
N ILE A 32 7.03 -11.27 -3.45
CA ILE A 32 8.14 -10.31 -3.48
C ILE A 32 9.26 -10.90 -4.37
N PRO A 33 9.70 -10.18 -5.42
CA PRO A 33 10.76 -10.65 -6.31
C PRO A 33 12.12 -10.64 -5.61
N ASP A 34 13.14 -11.20 -6.27
CA ASP A 34 14.52 -11.08 -5.80
C ASP A 34 14.92 -9.61 -5.71
N GLU A 35 15.35 -9.19 -4.52
CA GLU A 35 15.77 -7.81 -4.25
C GLU A 35 17.27 -7.63 -4.56
N PRO A 36 17.71 -6.43 -4.94
CA PRO A 36 19.13 -6.09 -4.95
C PRO A 36 19.75 -6.29 -3.57
N ASP A 37 21.08 -6.35 -3.49
CA ASP A 37 21.73 -6.45 -2.20
C ASP A 37 21.56 -5.15 -1.37
N LYS A 38 21.60 -5.30 -0.05
CA LYS A 38 21.39 -4.21 0.91
C LYS A 38 22.39 -3.06 0.74
N GLU A 39 23.62 -3.32 0.31
CA GLU A 39 24.63 -2.27 0.11
C GLU A 39 24.26 -1.39 -1.09
N THR A 40 23.82 -2.01 -2.19
CA THR A 40 23.31 -1.32 -3.37
C THR A 40 22.17 -0.37 -3.00
N VAL A 41 21.10 -0.86 -2.34
CA VAL A 41 19.95 -0.02 -1.93
C VAL A 41 20.38 1.11 -1.00
N THR A 42 21.22 0.80 0.01
CA THR A 42 21.72 1.82 0.95
C THR A 42 22.48 2.93 0.20
N SER A 43 23.30 2.56 -0.79
CA SER A 43 24.05 3.54 -1.58
C SER A 43 23.14 4.43 -2.45
N GLU A 44 21.99 3.94 -2.92
CA GLU A 44 21.02 4.78 -3.64
C GLU A 44 20.41 5.85 -2.73
N PHE A 45 20.09 5.49 -1.48
CA PHE A 45 19.61 6.43 -0.47
C PHE A 45 20.67 7.45 -0.02
N GLU A 46 21.96 7.06 0.03
CA GLU A 46 23.05 7.97 0.41
C GLU A 46 23.43 8.96 -0.71
N ASN A 47 23.31 8.54 -1.98
CA ASN A 47 23.76 9.34 -3.12
C ASN A 47 22.65 10.20 -3.75
N SER A 48 21.41 10.06 -3.31
CA SER A 48 20.22 10.71 -3.89
C SER A 48 19.94 12.11 -3.34
N ALA A 49 20.96 12.97 -3.39
CA ALA A 49 20.87 14.33 -2.88
C ALA A 49 19.72 15.11 -3.57
N GLY A 50 18.69 15.45 -2.79
CA GLY A 50 17.55 16.28 -3.23
C GLY A 50 16.38 15.49 -3.81
N GLU A 51 16.39 14.16 -3.77
CA GLU A 51 15.20 13.34 -4.05
C GLU A 51 14.32 13.24 -2.79
N SER A 52 13.01 13.21 -2.97
CA SER A 52 12.08 13.01 -1.86
C SER A 52 12.10 11.56 -1.37
N ILE A 53 11.85 11.37 -0.08
CA ILE A 53 11.76 10.04 0.51
C ILE A 53 10.74 9.12 -0.20
N GLU A 54 9.62 9.67 -0.69
CA GLU A 54 8.62 8.93 -1.47
C GLU A 54 9.22 8.36 -2.76
N THR A 55 9.99 9.18 -3.49
CA THR A 55 10.65 8.78 -4.74
C THR A 55 11.67 7.67 -4.48
N LEU A 56 12.43 7.80 -3.39
CA LEU A 56 13.45 6.81 -3.04
C LEU A 56 12.84 5.46 -2.68
N ILE A 57 11.74 5.46 -1.93
CA ILE A 57 11.02 4.25 -1.59
C ILE A 57 10.43 3.61 -2.86
N ASP A 58 9.83 4.40 -3.75
CA ASP A 58 9.23 3.91 -4.99
C ASP A 58 10.26 3.25 -5.92
N ASN A 59 11.46 3.83 -6.00
CA ASN A 59 12.53 3.33 -6.85
C ASN A 59 13.21 2.08 -6.30
N ASN A 60 13.26 1.91 -4.98
CA ASN A 60 14.10 0.91 -4.32
C ASN A 60 13.34 -0.29 -3.73
N PHE A 61 12.04 -0.16 -3.48
CA PHE A 61 11.26 -1.21 -2.84
C PHE A 61 10.13 -1.71 -3.72
N TYR A 62 9.74 -2.97 -3.51
CA TYR A 62 8.70 -3.59 -4.32
C TYR A 62 7.31 -3.06 -3.90
N LEU A 63 6.59 -2.45 -4.85
CA LEU A 63 5.20 -2.01 -4.65
C LEU A 63 4.27 -3.23 -4.54
N LEU A 64 4.02 -3.63 -3.29
CA LEU A 64 3.15 -4.75 -2.95
C LEU A 64 1.69 -4.42 -3.24
N ASP A 65 1.21 -3.23 -2.89
CA ASP A 65 -0.21 -2.93 -2.91
C ASP A 65 -0.54 -1.44 -2.94
N VAL A 66 -1.77 -1.08 -3.33
CA VAL A 66 -2.25 0.30 -3.30
C VAL A 66 -3.57 0.38 -2.54
N VAL A 67 -3.59 1.14 -1.47
CA VAL A 67 -4.78 1.39 -0.66
C VAL A 67 -5.49 2.64 -1.16
N SER A 68 -6.65 2.49 -1.80
CA SER A 68 -7.47 3.59 -2.31
C SER A 68 -8.40 4.13 -1.23
N GLY A 69 -8.40 5.43 -1.02
CA GLY A 69 -9.22 6.10 -0.02
C GLY A 69 -10.32 6.97 -0.60
N ASP A 70 -10.92 7.78 0.27
CA ASP A 70 -11.89 8.80 -0.11
C ASP A 70 -11.27 9.86 -1.02
N ARG A 71 -12.13 10.49 -1.84
CA ARG A 71 -11.77 11.62 -2.71
C ARG A 71 -10.60 11.34 -3.67
N SER A 72 -10.44 10.08 -4.08
CA SER A 72 -9.38 9.63 -4.99
C SER A 72 -7.96 9.79 -4.44
N THR A 73 -7.81 9.77 -3.12
CA THR A 73 -6.50 9.68 -2.45
C THR A 73 -6.04 8.23 -2.37
N SER A 74 -4.73 7.97 -2.21
CA SER A 74 -4.21 6.61 -2.04
C SER A 74 -2.98 6.56 -1.15
N ALA A 75 -2.74 5.39 -0.56
CA ALA A 75 -1.46 5.06 0.07
C ALA A 75 -0.83 3.88 -0.68
N ASN A 76 0.45 3.99 -1.00
CA ASN A 76 1.21 2.91 -1.61
C ASN A 76 1.85 2.06 -0.51
N VAL A 77 1.83 0.75 -0.67
CA VAL A 77 2.43 -0.18 0.27
C VAL A 77 3.54 -0.93 -0.43
N TYR A 78 4.75 -0.73 0.06
CA TYR A 78 5.95 -1.42 -0.40
C TYR A 78 6.35 -2.50 0.61
N ALA A 79 7.15 -3.45 0.15
CA ALA A 79 7.67 -4.53 0.97
C ALA A 79 9.15 -4.80 0.68
N THR A 80 9.87 -5.23 1.71
CA THR A 80 11.29 -5.62 1.62
C THR A 80 11.63 -6.69 2.66
N ARG A 81 12.58 -7.57 2.32
CA ARG A 81 13.25 -8.52 3.23
C ARG A 81 14.64 -8.06 3.65
N LEU A 82 15.14 -6.97 3.06
CA LEU A 82 16.52 -6.50 3.26
C LEU A 82 16.70 -5.76 4.59
N TYR A 83 15.65 -5.10 5.06
CA TYR A 83 15.70 -4.20 6.20
C TYR A 83 14.60 -4.53 7.21
N SER A 84 14.96 -4.51 8.48
CA SER A 84 14.02 -4.41 9.59
C SER A 84 13.48 -2.97 9.74
N VAL A 85 12.43 -2.81 10.55
CA VAL A 85 11.89 -1.48 10.91
C VAL A 85 12.97 -0.56 11.49
N ASP A 86 13.86 -1.09 12.33
CA ASP A 86 14.93 -0.31 12.98
C ASP A 86 15.96 0.19 11.97
N GLU A 87 16.29 -0.66 10.98
CA GLU A 87 17.28 -0.31 9.96
C GLU A 87 16.69 0.67 8.93
N LEU A 88 15.41 0.54 8.56
CA LEU A 88 14.74 1.53 7.72
C LEU A 88 14.59 2.88 8.43
N GLU A 89 14.30 2.88 9.73
CA GLU A 89 14.30 4.11 10.53
C GLU A 89 15.66 4.82 10.47
N GLU A 90 16.75 4.08 10.64
CA GLU A 90 18.09 4.64 10.59
C GLU A 90 18.47 5.12 9.19
N LEU A 91 18.08 4.39 8.14
CA LEU A 91 18.29 4.77 6.74
C LEU A 91 17.56 6.07 6.42
N PHE A 92 16.26 6.15 6.73
CA PHE A 92 15.42 7.30 6.39
C PHE A 92 15.82 8.57 7.15
N LYS A 93 16.30 8.42 8.39
CA LYS A 93 16.89 9.53 9.17
C LYS A 93 18.14 10.13 8.54
N GLN A 94 18.95 9.31 7.88
CA GLN A 94 20.24 9.74 7.32
C GLN A 94 20.10 10.41 5.95
N THR A 95 19.04 10.11 5.20
CA THR A 95 18.79 10.66 3.87
C THR A 95 18.21 12.07 3.91
N GLU A 96 16.89 12.21 4.11
CA GLU A 96 16.19 13.50 4.14
C GLU A 96 15.86 13.91 5.58
N GLY A 97 15.64 12.93 6.46
CA GLY A 97 15.25 13.14 7.85
C GLY A 97 13.77 13.54 7.98
N PRO A 98 12.95 12.82 8.74
CA PRO A 98 11.54 13.20 8.96
C PRO A 98 11.41 14.39 9.91
N ASP A 99 10.33 15.16 9.77
CA ASP A 99 9.95 16.25 10.66
C ASP A 99 9.60 15.74 12.06
N GLU A 100 8.89 14.61 12.12
CA GLU A 100 8.45 13.98 13.36
C GLU A 100 8.57 12.46 13.27
N ILE A 101 8.98 11.84 14.37
CA ILE A 101 9.10 10.38 14.50
C ILE A 101 8.37 9.94 15.75
N SER A 102 7.46 8.99 15.59
CA SER A 102 6.77 8.40 16.73
C SER A 102 7.63 7.37 17.46
N ASP A 103 7.27 7.11 18.72
CA ASP A 103 7.71 5.90 19.40
C ASP A 103 7.25 4.65 18.65
N LYS A 104 8.04 3.57 18.72
CA LYS A 104 7.59 2.26 18.28
C LYS A 104 6.49 1.72 19.18
N LYS A 105 5.37 1.29 18.60
CA LYS A 105 4.26 0.62 19.28
C LYS A 105 3.94 -0.68 18.55
N ASN A 106 4.04 -1.81 19.23
CA ASN A 106 3.82 -3.16 18.65
C ASN A 106 4.70 -3.44 17.41
N GLY A 107 5.95 -2.99 17.41
CA GLY A 107 6.86 -3.14 16.26
C GLY A 107 6.58 -2.19 15.09
N GLN A 108 5.54 -1.36 15.18
CA GLN A 108 5.22 -0.36 14.17
C GLN A 108 5.78 1.02 14.56
N GLN A 109 6.17 1.81 13.57
CA GLN A 109 6.52 3.23 13.71
C GLN A 109 5.90 4.05 12.58
N ILE A 110 5.55 5.31 12.88
CA ILE A 110 5.14 6.30 11.87
C ILE A 110 6.11 7.49 11.89
N MET A 111 6.51 7.94 10.71
CA MET A 111 7.32 9.13 10.47
C MET A 111 6.52 10.13 9.62
N ILE A 112 6.65 11.42 9.93
CA ILE A 112 5.97 12.50 9.21
C ILE A 112 7.03 13.28 8.43
N TYR A 113 6.76 13.46 7.14
CA TYR A 113 7.48 14.36 6.25
C TYR A 113 6.55 15.48 5.80
N ASP A 114 7.10 16.42 5.03
CA ASP A 114 6.40 17.59 4.51
C ASP A 114 5.11 17.24 3.74
N ASP A 115 5.07 16.15 2.99
CA ASP A 115 3.90 15.79 2.17
C ASP A 115 3.35 14.38 2.42
N VAL A 116 4.10 13.52 3.11
CA VAL A 116 3.75 12.11 3.31
C VAL A 116 3.91 11.66 4.75
N PHE A 117 3.16 10.63 5.11
CA PHE A 117 3.38 9.83 6.31
C PHE A 117 3.93 8.48 5.87
N ILE A 118 5.01 8.06 6.51
CA ILE A 118 5.61 6.75 6.28
C ILE A 118 5.36 5.89 7.51
N THR A 119 4.69 4.76 7.30
CA THR A 119 4.48 3.75 8.32
C THR A 119 5.36 2.55 8.05
N LEU A 120 6.17 2.17 9.04
CA LEU A 120 7.00 0.97 9.03
C LEU A 120 6.42 -0.06 9.98
N LYS A 121 6.30 -1.32 9.56
CA LYS A 121 5.93 -2.43 10.43
C LYS A 121 6.35 -3.79 9.85
N PRO A 122 6.53 -4.82 10.68
CA PRO A 122 6.62 -6.19 10.19
C PRO A 122 5.30 -6.59 9.49
N SER A 123 5.39 -7.46 8.49
CA SER A 123 4.22 -8.09 7.90
C SER A 123 3.58 -9.08 8.87
N GLU A 124 2.25 -9.12 8.89
CA GLU A 124 1.50 -10.13 9.64
C GLU A 124 1.59 -11.53 9.00
N GLU A 125 1.98 -11.63 7.73
CA GLU A 125 2.10 -12.89 6.99
C GLU A 125 3.48 -13.53 7.11
N ASP A 126 4.53 -12.73 7.28
CA ASP A 126 5.93 -13.14 7.30
C ASP A 126 6.76 -12.10 8.08
N ASP A 127 7.32 -12.48 9.23
CA ASP A 127 8.04 -11.57 10.11
C ASP A 127 9.44 -11.17 9.61
N ASP A 128 9.96 -11.86 8.59
CA ASP A 128 11.17 -11.46 7.86
C ASP A 128 10.88 -10.34 6.82
N VAL A 129 9.61 -9.95 6.63
CA VAL A 129 9.22 -8.88 5.70
C VAL A 129 8.83 -7.64 6.47
N THR A 130 9.44 -6.52 6.10
CA THR A 130 9.02 -5.19 6.54
C THR A 130 8.15 -4.54 5.47
N LEU A 131 7.02 -4.00 5.92
CA LEU A 131 6.09 -3.23 5.12
C LEU A 131 6.34 -1.73 5.32
N ILE A 132 6.26 -1.00 4.22
CA ILE A 132 6.48 0.44 4.14
C ILE A 132 5.23 1.03 3.49
N GLU A 133 4.33 1.59 4.29
CA GLU A 133 3.17 2.31 3.76
C GLU A 133 3.51 3.80 3.62
N VAL A 134 3.45 4.31 2.40
CA VAL A 134 3.63 5.71 2.05
C VAL A 134 2.26 6.31 1.75
N ALA A 135 1.77 7.14 2.65
CA ALA A 135 0.45 7.77 2.56
C ALA A 135 0.58 9.28 2.40
N ASP A 136 -0.02 9.84 1.36
CA ASP A 136 -0.05 11.28 1.18
C ASP A 136 -0.81 11.97 2.31
N ARG A 137 -0.43 13.22 2.63
CA ARG A 137 -1.03 13.96 3.75
C ARG A 137 -2.55 14.12 3.62
N ASN A 138 -3.11 14.18 2.42
CA ASN A 138 -4.57 14.21 2.24
C ASN A 138 -5.19 12.84 2.49
N PHE A 139 -4.58 11.74 2.04
CA PHE A 139 -5.02 10.40 2.38
C PHE A 139 -5.09 10.23 3.90
N VAL A 140 -4.05 10.64 4.63
CA VAL A 140 -4.02 10.58 6.09
C VAL A 140 -5.13 11.43 6.70
N ARG A 141 -5.27 12.69 6.26
CA ARG A 141 -6.30 13.61 6.78
C ARG A 141 -7.72 13.06 6.61
N GLU A 142 -8.02 12.50 5.44
CA GLU A 142 -9.38 12.12 5.07
C GLU A 142 -9.74 10.70 5.54
N ASN A 143 -8.76 9.79 5.61
CA ASN A 143 -9.04 8.35 5.76
C ASN A 143 -8.63 7.80 7.11
N TYR A 144 -7.54 8.27 7.72
CA TYR A 144 -7.05 7.64 8.95
C TYR A 144 -8.00 7.86 10.13
N SER A 145 -8.06 6.86 11.00
CA SER A 145 -8.68 6.93 12.32
C SER A 145 -7.84 7.82 13.24
N PRO A 146 -8.41 8.86 13.86
CA PRO A 146 -7.68 9.69 14.82
C PRO A 146 -7.15 8.89 16.00
N ASN A 147 -7.91 7.88 16.48
CA ASN A 147 -7.48 7.04 17.59
C ASN A 147 -6.27 6.18 17.25
N TYR A 148 -6.20 5.71 16.00
CA TYR A 148 -5.03 4.97 15.51
C TYR A 148 -3.79 5.87 15.50
N LEU A 149 -3.87 7.03 14.83
CA LEU A 149 -2.75 7.98 14.79
C LEU A 149 -2.37 8.48 16.19
N ASN A 150 -3.33 8.61 17.10
CA ASN A 150 -3.06 9.04 18.47
C ASN A 150 -2.30 7.99 19.32
N THR A 151 -2.13 6.78 18.80
CA THR A 151 -1.23 5.78 19.39
C THR A 151 0.24 6.15 19.19
N PHE A 152 0.54 6.89 18.12
CA PHE A 152 1.87 7.25 17.67
C PHE A 152 2.21 8.72 17.92
N PHE A 153 1.24 9.61 17.74
CA PHE A 153 1.40 11.05 17.87
C PHE A 153 0.33 11.64 18.80
N THR A 154 0.54 12.84 19.33
CA THR A 154 -0.50 13.48 20.15
C THR A 154 -1.59 14.11 19.28
N PHE A 155 -2.83 14.15 19.76
CA PHE A 155 -3.87 14.94 19.09
C PHE A 155 -3.50 16.42 18.90
N ALA A 156 -2.71 17.00 19.80
CA ALA A 156 -2.25 18.38 19.65
C ALA A 156 -1.39 18.55 18.39
N LEU A 157 -0.44 17.63 18.15
CA LEU A 157 0.37 17.62 16.93
C LEU A 157 -0.51 17.41 15.69
N LEU A 158 -1.37 16.38 15.71
CA LEU A 158 -2.23 16.06 14.57
C LEU A 158 -3.18 17.22 14.20
N ASN A 159 -3.74 17.91 15.20
CA ASN A 159 -4.56 19.10 14.97
C ASN A 159 -3.75 20.31 14.49
N SER A 160 -2.46 20.41 14.83
CA SER A 160 -1.58 21.43 14.24
C SER A 160 -1.34 21.17 12.76
N LEU A 161 -1.19 19.91 12.35
CA LEU A 161 -0.95 19.51 10.96
C LEU A 161 -2.21 19.62 10.09
N PHE A 162 -3.36 19.20 10.62
CA PHE A 162 -4.59 19.05 9.82
C PHE A 162 -5.67 20.11 10.11
N GLY A 163 -5.47 20.96 11.12
CA GLY A 163 -6.41 21.99 11.56
C GLY A 163 -6.98 21.72 12.94
N SER A 164 -7.30 22.79 13.68
CA SER A 164 -7.50 22.78 15.14
C SER A 164 -8.57 21.82 15.67
N ASN A 165 -9.54 21.41 14.84
CA ASN A 165 -10.63 20.50 15.21
C ASN A 165 -10.62 19.20 14.39
N TRP A 166 -9.54 18.92 13.63
CA TRP A 166 -9.48 17.78 12.74
C TRP A 166 -9.78 16.47 13.47
N SER A 167 -9.16 16.24 14.63
CA SER A 167 -9.34 14.98 15.38
C SER A 167 -10.80 14.77 15.78
N GLN A 168 -11.48 15.82 16.25
CA GLN A 168 -12.89 15.76 16.64
C GLN A 168 -13.79 15.52 15.43
N THR A 169 -13.63 16.33 14.36
CA THR A 169 -14.42 16.19 13.14
C THR A 169 -14.25 14.80 12.52
N ARG A 170 -13.01 14.31 12.48
CA ARG A 170 -12.72 12.98 11.94
C ARG A 170 -13.28 11.88 12.84
N MET A 171 -13.19 11.99 14.16
CA MET A 171 -13.83 11.05 15.09
C MET A 171 -15.34 10.97 14.88
N ASP A 172 -16.01 12.11 14.68
CA ASP A 172 -17.46 12.15 14.42
C ASP A 172 -17.80 11.45 13.09
N THR A 173 -16.97 11.61 12.06
CA THR A 173 -17.09 10.85 10.81
C THR A 173 -16.89 9.35 11.07
N CYS A 174 -15.89 8.96 11.86
CA CYS A 174 -15.59 7.56 12.19
C CYS A 174 -16.72 6.83 12.90
N GLN A 175 -17.62 7.53 13.61
CA GLN A 175 -18.77 6.90 14.27
C GLN A 175 -19.71 6.23 13.28
N ASN A 176 -19.74 6.70 12.02
CA ASN A 176 -20.53 6.14 10.95
C ASN A 176 -19.73 5.12 10.10
N GLY A 177 -18.56 4.69 10.59
CA GLY A 177 -17.58 3.91 9.85
C GLY A 177 -16.60 4.77 9.06
N GLY A 178 -15.79 4.14 8.19
CA GLY A 178 -15.00 4.91 7.23
C GLY A 178 -13.57 5.17 7.63
N CYS A 179 -13.11 4.63 8.77
CA CYS A 179 -11.82 5.01 9.32
C CYS A 179 -10.79 3.91 9.17
N TYR A 180 -9.74 4.27 8.48
CA TYR A 180 -8.60 3.44 8.20
C TYR A 180 -7.69 3.34 9.43
N GLY A 181 -7.36 2.10 9.81
CA GLY A 181 -6.55 1.79 10.98
C GLY A 181 -5.11 1.39 10.64
N GLY A 182 -4.61 1.87 9.49
CA GLY A 182 -3.35 1.40 8.90
C GLY A 182 -3.52 0.13 8.08
N TYR A 183 -2.50 -0.15 7.27
CA TYR A 183 -2.48 -1.33 6.41
C TYR A 183 -2.43 -2.63 7.22
N THR A 184 -2.93 -3.75 6.67
CA THR A 184 -2.78 -5.10 7.22
C THR A 184 -2.52 -6.07 6.07
N SER A 185 -1.46 -6.88 6.11
CA SER A 185 -1.14 -7.79 4.99
C SER A 185 -2.15 -8.91 4.87
N THR A 186 -2.61 -9.49 6.00
CA THR A 186 -3.62 -10.54 6.00
C THR A 186 -4.85 -10.10 5.23
N TYR A 187 -5.13 -10.79 4.13
CA TYR A 187 -6.32 -10.61 3.31
C TYR A 187 -7.58 -10.73 4.18
N ARG A 188 -8.13 -9.60 4.62
CA ARG A 188 -9.56 -9.50 4.91
C ARG A 188 -10.25 -9.29 3.58
N SER A 189 -10.45 -10.38 2.84
CA SER A 189 -11.59 -10.49 1.93
C SER A 189 -12.78 -9.84 2.60
N ASP A 190 -13.56 -9.07 1.85
CA ASP A 190 -14.92 -8.65 2.17
C ASP A 190 -15.67 -9.70 3.04
N ASP A 191 -15.51 -9.58 4.35
CA ASP A 191 -16.34 -10.16 5.39
C ASP A 191 -16.57 -9.00 6.35
N GLY A 192 -17.55 -8.18 6.02
CA GLY A 192 -18.86 -8.28 6.68
C GLY A 192 -18.93 -8.26 8.21
N SER A 193 -17.84 -8.19 8.96
CA SER A 193 -17.87 -8.22 10.42
C SER A 193 -16.60 -7.62 11.04
N GLY A 194 -16.61 -6.31 11.23
CA GLY A 194 -15.61 -5.62 12.06
C GLY A 194 -15.59 -4.09 12.01
N GLY A 195 -16.53 -3.45 11.31
CA GLY A 195 -16.65 -2.00 11.26
C GLY A 195 -17.37 -1.57 10.00
N THR A 196 -18.70 -1.53 10.06
CA THR A 196 -19.55 -1.01 8.99
C THR A 196 -19.06 0.38 8.58
N GLY A 197 -18.35 0.47 7.46
CA GLY A 197 -18.20 1.72 6.71
C GLY A 197 -16.82 2.11 6.21
N SER A 198 -15.73 1.33 6.35
CA SER A 198 -14.43 1.73 5.74
C SER A 198 -14.58 1.94 4.22
N THR A 199 -14.50 3.20 3.78
CA THR A 199 -14.52 3.61 2.36
C THR A 199 -13.22 3.27 1.64
N VAL A 200 -12.19 2.94 2.42
CA VAL A 200 -10.87 2.59 1.94
C VAL A 200 -10.87 1.16 1.40
N ARG A 201 -10.41 1.00 0.15
CA ARG A 201 -10.39 -0.25 -0.61
C ARG A 201 -8.96 -0.59 -1.01
N ARG A 202 -8.62 -1.87 -0.93
CA ARG A 202 -7.35 -2.40 -1.42
C ARG A 202 -7.42 -2.54 -2.95
N GLY A 203 -6.47 -1.96 -3.67
CA GLY A 203 -6.38 -1.94 -5.12
C GLY A 203 -5.07 -2.57 -5.58
N THR A 204 -5.12 -3.37 -6.64
CA THR A 204 -3.95 -4.10 -7.13
C THR A 204 -2.97 -3.15 -7.82
N SER A 205 -1.68 -3.26 -7.48
CA SER A 205 -0.62 -2.59 -8.24
C SER A 205 -0.53 -3.25 -9.63
N SER A 206 -0.92 -2.52 -10.68
CA SER A 206 -0.73 -2.96 -12.07
C SER A 206 0.48 -2.29 -12.73
N TYR A 207 1.36 -1.68 -11.90
CA TYR A 207 2.60 -1.05 -12.32
C TYR A 207 3.61 -2.13 -12.75
N ARG A 208 3.50 -2.56 -14.01
CA ARG A 208 4.58 -3.22 -14.73
C ARG A 208 5.69 -2.19 -14.93
N GLY A 209 6.75 -2.31 -14.13
CA GLY A 209 7.98 -1.56 -14.29
C GLY A 209 8.44 -1.56 -15.75
N GLY A 210 8.51 -0.36 -16.32
CA GLY A 210 9.15 -0.12 -17.61
C GLY A 210 10.66 -0.20 -17.44
N GLY A 211 11.21 -1.41 -17.45
CA GLY A 211 12.66 -1.60 -17.59
C GLY A 211 13.16 -1.10 -18.95
N PRO A 212 14.34 -0.47 -19.04
CA PRO A 212 14.84 0.21 -20.24
C PRO A 212 15.23 -0.67 -21.46
N ASP A 213 14.60 -1.82 -21.67
CA ASP A 213 14.88 -2.71 -22.82
C ASP A 213 13.62 -3.26 -23.55
N ALA A 214 12.44 -2.67 -23.33
CA ALA A 214 11.23 -2.99 -24.10
C ALA A 214 11.13 -2.12 -25.37
N GLY A 215 12.06 -2.30 -26.30
CA GLY A 215 12.06 -1.58 -27.57
C GLY A 215 13.04 -2.11 -28.60
N LYS A 216 12.74 -3.27 -29.19
CA LYS A 216 13.19 -3.67 -30.53
C LYS A 216 12.08 -4.39 -31.29
#